data_AF-A0A7K9BKF0-F1
#
_entry.id   AF-A0A7K9BKF0-F1
#
_cell.length_a   1.000
_cell.length_b   1.000
_cell.length_c   1.000
_cell.angle_alpha   90.00
_cell.angle_beta   90.00
_cell.angle_gamma   90.00
#
_symmetry.space_group_name_H-M   'P 1'
#
loop_
_entity.id
_entity.type
_entity.pdbx_description
1 polymer ?
#
loop_
_entity_poly.entity_id
_entity_poly.type
_entity_poly.pdbx_seq_one_letter_code
_entity_poly.pdbx_strand_id
1 'polypeptide(L)'
;VQDAATSQAGGSSGDGKSLPRWRDKVRKILAEIQAPLSLFLLRLCGWALLRLLNRLFLNVQLHRGQLETVLRAARTPDVPLVFLSTHKSQLDGLLLSFLLFSQGLGVPRVTVGDQTCSPRLRALLGSLGGVFLPARTERTRSGQDEGLSGAVLAAYVEEVLKSRQPLLIFLEEPFSGTLQLSAPAREWLALVYRALRDGTVPDVLLVPVGIAYDVAP
;
A
#
# COMPACT_ATOMS: atom_id res chain seq x y z
N VAL A 1 61.32 -31.93 26.03
CA VAL A 1 61.36 -30.46 25.88
C VAL A 1 60.25 -30.12 24.91
N GLN A 2 59.01 -29.91 25.37
CA GLN A 2 58.47 -28.60 25.78
C GLN A 2 58.54 -27.59 24.61
N ASP A 3 57.52 -26.84 24.23
CA ASP A 3 56.13 -26.70 24.65
C ASP A 3 55.50 -25.63 23.73
N ALA A 4 54.17 -25.55 23.76
CA ALA A 4 53.36 -24.33 23.63
C ALA A 4 52.87 -23.81 22.25
N ALA A 5 51.53 -23.66 22.26
CA ALA A 5 50.71 -22.58 21.69
C ALA A 5 49.90 -22.88 20.42
N THR A 6 48.93 -23.77 20.59
CA THR A 6 47.49 -23.50 20.40
C THR A 6 47.13 -22.01 20.19
N SER A 7 46.38 -21.69 19.13
CA SER A 7 45.25 -20.75 19.20
C SER A 7 44.31 -20.92 18.01
N GLN A 8 43.07 -21.27 18.35
CA GLN A 8 41.93 -21.49 17.50
C GLN A 8 41.59 -20.26 16.66
N ALA A 9 41.49 -20.42 15.33
CA ALA A 9 40.63 -19.55 14.53
C ALA A 9 39.21 -20.13 14.61
N GLY A 10 38.46 -19.63 15.59
CA GLY A 10 37.09 -20.04 15.86
C GLY A 10 36.19 -19.86 14.65
N GLY A 11 35.56 -20.96 14.23
CA GLY A 11 34.37 -20.90 13.41
C GLY A 11 33.32 -20.04 14.12
N SER A 12 32.88 -18.99 13.43
CA SER A 12 31.76 -18.13 13.85
C SER A 12 30.47 -18.95 13.86
N SER A 13 30.26 -19.68 14.95
CA SER A 13 29.02 -20.37 15.28
C SER A 13 28.14 -19.35 16.00
N GLY A 14 27.51 -18.46 15.23
CA GLY A 14 26.84 -17.29 15.77
C GLY A 14 25.56 -16.84 15.05
N ASP A 15 25.00 -17.61 14.12
CA ASP A 15 23.92 -17.09 13.25
C ASP A 15 22.60 -17.88 13.27
N GLY A 16 22.45 -18.84 14.18
CA GLY A 16 21.20 -19.61 14.31
C GLY A 16 20.08 -18.90 15.10
N LYS A 17 20.44 -17.99 16.02
CA LYS A 17 19.49 -17.31 16.93
C LYS A 17 19.07 -15.91 16.44
N SER A 18 19.85 -15.30 15.55
CA SER A 18 19.59 -14.00 14.90
C SER A 18 18.48 -14.11 13.85
N LEU A 19 18.55 -15.13 12.99
CA LEU A 19 17.61 -15.42 11.90
C LEU A 19 16.13 -15.48 12.32
N PRO A 20 15.72 -16.24 13.35
CA PRO A 20 14.32 -16.26 13.79
C PRO A 20 13.85 -14.90 14.32
N ARG A 21 14.73 -14.17 15.03
CA ARG A 21 14.42 -12.83 15.57
C ARG A 21 14.18 -11.80 14.46
N TRP A 22 14.97 -11.84 13.38
CA TRP A 22 14.76 -10.97 12.22
C TRP A 22 13.49 -11.34 11.45
N ARG A 23 13.19 -12.64 11.30
CA ARG A 23 11.94 -13.09 10.66
C ARG A 23 10.71 -12.59 11.42
N ASP A 24 10.73 -12.65 12.74
CA ASP A 24 9.61 -12.18 13.56
C ASP A 24 9.44 -10.65 13.49
N LYS A 25 10.55 -9.90 13.44
CA LYS A 25 10.52 -8.45 13.18
C LYS A 25 9.93 -8.13 11.80
N VAL A 26 10.38 -8.81 10.74
CA VAL A 26 9.87 -8.60 9.38
C VAL A 26 8.38 -8.95 9.30
N ARG A 27 7.94 -10.04 9.93
CA ARG A 27 6.51 -10.40 10.01
C ARG A 27 5.69 -9.34 10.72
N LYS A 28 6.22 -8.76 11.79
CA LYS A 28 5.55 -7.68 12.52
C LYS A 28 5.39 -6.44 11.65
N ILE A 29 6.45 -6.02 10.96
CA ILE A 29 6.42 -4.89 10.02
C ILE A 29 5.46 -5.19 8.86
N LEU A 30 5.49 -6.41 8.32
CA LEU A 30 4.59 -6.82 7.25
C LEU A 30 3.12 -6.82 7.69
N ALA A 31 2.84 -7.25 8.93
CA ALA A 31 1.50 -7.18 9.52
C ALA A 31 1.03 -5.73 9.77
N GLU A 32 1.96 -4.79 9.98
CA GLU A 32 1.66 -3.37 10.03
C GLU A 32 1.36 -2.80 8.65
N ILE A 33 2.05 -3.26 7.60
CA ILE A 33 1.86 -2.84 6.20
C ILE A 33 0.57 -3.42 5.61
N GLN A 34 0.32 -4.71 5.81
CA GLN A 34 -0.78 -5.45 5.20
C GLN A 34 -1.54 -6.28 6.24
N ALA A 35 -2.86 -6.07 6.31
CA ALA A 35 -3.75 -6.96 7.03
C ALA A 35 -4.32 -8.06 6.11
N PRO A 36 -4.74 -9.22 6.66
CA PRO A 36 -5.38 -10.27 5.88
C PRO A 36 -6.70 -9.76 5.28
N LEU A 37 -6.89 -10.04 3.99
CA LEU A 37 -8.12 -9.72 3.27
C LEU A 37 -9.27 -10.59 3.78
N SER A 38 -10.40 -9.97 4.13
CA SER A 38 -11.61 -10.69 4.50
C SER A 38 -12.70 -10.42 3.47
N LEU A 39 -13.00 -11.43 2.65
CA LEU A 39 -14.05 -11.33 1.63
C LEU A 39 -15.44 -11.05 2.24
N PHE A 40 -15.68 -11.52 3.46
CA PHE A 40 -16.92 -11.23 4.18
C PHE A 40 -17.03 -9.76 4.55
N LEU A 41 -15.98 -9.19 5.15
CA LEU A 41 -15.92 -7.76 5.49
C LEU A 41 -16.02 -6.89 4.24
N LEU A 42 -15.37 -7.30 3.16
CA LEU A 42 -15.43 -6.58 1.89
C LEU A 42 -16.85 -6.53 1.31
N ARG A 43 -17.58 -7.65 1.33
CA ARG A 43 -19.00 -7.69 0.92
C ARG A 43 -19.88 -6.82 1.83
N LEU A 44 -19.69 -6.92 3.14
CA LEU A 44 -20.45 -6.14 4.11
C LEU A 44 -20.18 -4.63 3.96
N CYS A 45 -18.92 -4.23 3.84
CA CYS A 45 -18.51 -2.85 3.58
C CYS A 45 -19.02 -2.35 2.24
N GLY A 46 -18.97 -3.16 1.18
CA GLY A 46 -19.53 -2.78 -0.12
C GLY A 46 -21.03 -2.51 -0.04
N TRP A 47 -21.79 -3.36 0.67
CA TRP A 47 -23.21 -3.13 0.89
C TRP A 47 -23.49 -1.89 1.76
N ALA A 48 -22.74 -1.70 2.83
CA ALA A 48 -22.87 -0.55 3.72
C ALA A 48 -22.51 0.75 3.00
N LEU A 49 -21.45 0.74 2.19
CA LEU A 49 -21.02 1.87 1.37
C LEU A 49 -22.09 2.22 0.34
N LEU A 50 -22.67 1.24 -0.36
CA LEU A 50 -23.74 1.50 -1.32
C LEU A 50 -24.94 2.17 -0.64
N ARG A 51 -25.31 1.73 0.57
CA ARG A 51 -26.34 2.39 1.37
C ARG A 51 -25.95 3.80 1.79
N LEU A 52 -24.69 4.02 2.16
CA LEU A 52 -24.18 5.33 2.54
C LEU A 52 -24.19 6.29 1.33
N LEU A 53 -23.75 5.84 0.17
CA LEU A 53 -23.75 6.64 -1.07
C LEU A 53 -25.17 7.03 -1.47
N ASN A 54 -26.13 6.10 -1.39
CA ASN A 54 -27.56 6.40 -1.63
C ASN A 54 -28.16 7.39 -0.61
N ARG A 55 -27.51 7.59 0.54
CA ARG A 55 -27.94 8.58 1.55
C ARG A 55 -27.27 9.94 1.37
N LEU A 56 -26.00 9.96 0.94
CA LEU A 56 -25.20 11.17 0.80
C LEU A 56 -25.37 11.85 -0.56
N PHE A 57 -25.49 11.07 -1.63
CA PHE A 57 -25.50 11.57 -3.00
C PHE A 57 -26.84 11.29 -3.67
N LEU A 58 -27.37 12.29 -4.37
CA LEU A 58 -28.55 12.14 -5.21
C LEU A 58 -28.26 11.25 -6.42
N ASN A 59 -27.06 11.34 -6.97
CA ASN A 59 -26.62 10.51 -8.09
C ASN A 59 -25.09 10.36 -8.08
N VAL A 60 -24.61 9.16 -8.37
CA VAL A 60 -23.18 8.87 -8.55
C VAL A 60 -22.98 8.54 -10.03
N GLN A 61 -22.41 9.48 -10.77
CA GLN A 61 -22.15 9.29 -12.19
C GLN A 61 -20.75 8.70 -12.37
N LEU A 62 -20.68 7.52 -12.98
CA LEU A 62 -19.43 6.95 -13.45
C LEU A 62 -19.40 6.95 -14.97
N HIS A 63 -18.34 7.51 -15.54
CA HIS A 63 -18.12 7.50 -16.96
C HIS A 63 -17.69 6.10 -17.44
N ARG A 64 -18.63 5.35 -18.03
CA ARG A 64 -18.42 3.96 -18.46
C ARG A 64 -17.28 3.79 -19.47
N GLY A 65 -17.09 4.74 -20.39
CA GLY A 65 -16.03 4.64 -21.41
C GLY A 65 -14.60 4.70 -20.83
N GLN A 66 -14.40 5.50 -19.78
CA GLN A 66 -13.13 5.58 -19.06
C GLN A 66 -12.90 4.29 -18.29
N LEU A 67 -13.93 3.78 -17.63
CA LEU A 67 -13.83 2.51 -16.91
C LEU A 67 -13.53 1.34 -17.85
N GLU A 68 -14.16 1.25 -19.01
CA GLU A 68 -13.83 0.23 -20.00
C GLU A 68 -12.39 0.33 -20.48
N THR A 69 -11.87 1.55 -20.66
CA THR A 69 -10.47 1.77 -21.03
C THR A 69 -9.52 1.25 -19.93
N VAL A 70 -9.84 1.54 -18.67
CA VAL A 70 -9.11 1.02 -17.51
C VAL A 70 -9.20 -0.51 -17.43
N LEU A 71 -10.38 -1.09 -17.68
CA LEU A 71 -10.58 -2.54 -17.70
C LEU A 71 -9.79 -3.22 -18.82
N ARG A 72 -9.69 -2.59 -20.01
CA ARG A 72 -8.85 -3.08 -21.11
C ARG A 72 -7.38 -3.00 -20.74
N ALA A 73 -6.95 -1.87 -20.18
CA ALA A 73 -5.60 -1.67 -19.66
C ALA A 73 -5.22 -2.72 -18.60
N ALA A 74 -6.15 -3.05 -17.70
CA ALA A 74 -5.96 -4.09 -16.70
C ALA A 74 -5.87 -5.51 -17.27
N ARG A 75 -6.38 -5.73 -18.48
CA ARG A 75 -6.27 -6.99 -19.21
C ARG A 75 -4.99 -7.06 -20.04
N THR A 76 -4.28 -5.95 -20.22
CA THR A 76 -3.00 -5.95 -20.92
C THR A 76 -2.02 -6.84 -20.16
N PRO A 77 -1.46 -7.89 -20.79
CA PRO A 77 -0.50 -8.74 -20.13
C PRO A 77 0.76 -7.95 -19.78
N ASP A 78 1.35 -8.30 -18.64
CA ASP A 78 2.71 -7.90 -18.22
C ASP A 78 2.93 -6.46 -17.75
N VAL A 79 1.87 -5.68 -17.50
CA VAL A 79 1.97 -4.31 -16.95
C VAL A 79 1.08 -4.13 -15.70
N PRO A 80 1.62 -3.95 -14.48
CA PRO A 80 0.83 -3.60 -13.30
C PRO A 80 0.21 -2.21 -13.40
N LEU A 81 -0.97 -2.06 -12.77
CA LEU A 81 -1.73 -0.82 -12.76
C LEU A 81 -1.51 -0.06 -11.45
N VAL A 82 -1.15 1.21 -11.60
CA VAL A 82 -1.04 2.16 -10.47
C VAL A 82 -2.02 3.30 -10.74
N PHE A 83 -3.06 3.37 -9.92
CA PHE A 83 -4.04 4.44 -9.92
C PHE A 83 -3.49 5.63 -9.14
N LEU A 84 -3.58 6.82 -9.72
CA LEU A 84 -3.19 8.08 -9.09
C LEU A 84 -4.43 8.94 -8.89
N SER A 85 -4.83 9.17 -7.65
CA SER A 85 -6.01 9.97 -7.33
C SER A 85 -5.67 11.21 -6.54
N THR A 86 -6.40 12.30 -6.76
CA THR A 86 -6.47 13.42 -5.82
C THR A 86 -7.30 12.99 -4.61
N HIS A 87 -6.89 13.36 -3.39
CA HIS A 87 -7.56 12.96 -2.15
C HIS A 87 -8.37 14.14 -1.61
N LYS A 88 -9.61 14.26 -2.09
CA LYS A 88 -10.54 15.33 -1.68
C LYS A 88 -11.34 14.92 -0.45
N SER A 89 -11.71 13.65 -0.34
CA SER A 89 -12.38 13.08 0.83
C SER A 89 -11.81 11.71 1.19
N GLN A 90 -11.90 11.31 2.46
CA GLN A 90 -11.55 9.94 2.87
C GLN A 90 -12.47 8.88 2.23
N LEU A 91 -13.64 9.31 1.73
CA LEU A 91 -14.54 8.45 0.95
C LEU A 91 -13.95 8.05 -0.40
N ASP A 92 -12.99 8.81 -0.96
CA ASP A 92 -12.39 8.55 -2.27
C ASP A 92 -11.77 7.16 -2.33
N GLY A 93 -11.02 6.79 -1.30
CA GLY A 93 -10.39 5.47 -1.21
C GLY A 93 -11.38 4.35 -1.09
N LEU A 94 -12.45 4.55 -0.33
CA LEU A 94 -13.49 3.56 -0.14
C LEU A 94 -14.34 3.37 -1.42
N LEU A 95 -14.70 4.49 -2.07
CA LEU A 95 -15.45 4.51 -3.31
C LEU A 95 -14.66 3.84 -4.44
N LEU A 96 -13.40 4.24 -4.65
CA LEU A 96 -12.58 3.69 -5.71
C LEU A 96 -12.25 2.21 -5.47
N SER A 97 -12.03 1.82 -4.20
CA SER A 97 -11.87 0.41 -3.84
C SER A 97 -13.10 -0.43 -4.13
N PHE A 98 -14.27 0.07 -3.74
CA PHE A 98 -15.54 -0.57 -4.05
C PHE A 98 -15.76 -0.67 -5.56
N LEU A 99 -15.42 0.39 -6.29
CA LEU A 99 -15.57 0.43 -7.73
C LEU A 99 -14.71 -0.64 -8.40
N LEU A 100 -13.40 -0.63 -8.16
CA LEU A 100 -12.46 -1.58 -8.74
C LEU A 100 -12.82 -3.03 -8.36
N PHE A 101 -13.24 -3.25 -7.11
CA PHE A 101 -13.71 -4.56 -6.66
C PHE A 101 -14.99 -5.00 -7.40
N SER A 102 -15.98 -4.11 -7.56
CA SER A 102 -17.24 -4.41 -8.26
C SER A 102 -17.05 -4.77 -9.72
N GLN A 103 -15.97 -4.27 -10.35
CA GLN A 103 -15.63 -4.52 -11.74
C GLN A 103 -14.72 -5.75 -11.94
N GLY A 104 -14.41 -6.47 -10.85
CA GLY A 104 -13.59 -7.67 -10.90
C GLY A 104 -12.08 -7.42 -11.08
N LEU A 105 -11.63 -6.17 -10.89
CA LEU A 105 -10.20 -5.83 -10.93
C LEU A 105 -9.44 -6.21 -9.65
N GLY A 106 -10.14 -6.80 -8.68
CA GLY A 106 -9.60 -7.14 -7.38
C GLY A 106 -9.68 -5.97 -6.40
N VAL A 107 -9.14 -6.19 -5.21
CA VAL A 107 -9.12 -5.18 -4.15
C VAL A 107 -7.88 -4.32 -4.33
N PRO A 108 -8.01 -3.03 -4.69
CA PRO A 108 -6.85 -2.18 -4.87
C PRO A 108 -6.16 -1.96 -3.54
N ARG A 109 -4.83 -1.97 -3.61
CA ARG A 109 -3.98 -1.67 -2.48
C ARG A 109 -3.93 -0.17 -2.27
N VAL A 110 -4.79 0.32 -1.38
CA VAL A 110 -4.91 1.76 -1.11
C VAL A 110 -3.77 2.19 -0.22
N THR A 111 -2.87 3.02 -0.73
CA THR A 111 -1.78 3.57 0.08
C THR A 111 -2.34 4.61 1.04
N VAL A 112 -2.31 4.31 2.33
CA VAL A 112 -2.74 5.23 3.38
C VAL A 112 -1.50 5.85 4.01
N GLY A 113 -1.48 7.17 4.10
CA GLY A 113 -0.44 7.90 4.83
C GLY A 113 -0.49 7.62 6.35
N ASP A 114 0.53 8.08 7.07
CA ASP A 114 0.66 7.88 8.53
C ASP A 114 -0.40 8.65 9.36
N GLN A 115 -1.19 9.50 8.71
CA GLN A 115 -2.05 10.45 9.41
C GLN A 115 -3.32 9.79 9.98
N THR A 116 -3.35 9.73 11.32
CA THR A 116 -4.55 9.76 12.19
C THR A 116 -5.71 8.81 11.88
N CYS A 117 -5.46 7.68 11.22
CA CYS A 117 -6.46 6.62 11.17
C CYS A 117 -6.60 5.98 12.55
N SER A 118 -7.81 6.01 13.13
CA SER A 118 -8.07 5.25 14.37
C SER A 118 -7.70 3.78 14.15
N PRO A 119 -7.21 3.05 15.18
CA PRO A 119 -6.73 1.67 15.00
C PRO A 119 -7.81 0.73 14.45
N ARG A 120 -9.09 1.01 14.76
CA ARG A 120 -10.25 0.29 14.19
C ARG A 120 -10.41 0.56 12.70
N LEU A 121 -10.28 1.82 12.28
CA LEU A 121 -10.33 2.22 10.89
C LEU A 121 -9.14 1.65 10.11
N ARG A 122 -7.93 1.65 10.70
CA ARG A 122 -6.75 1.01 10.12
C ARG A 122 -6.96 -0.50 9.90
N ALA A 123 -7.49 -1.21 10.90
CA ALA A 123 -7.79 -2.64 10.76
C ALA A 123 -8.85 -2.89 9.67
N LEU A 124 -9.88 -2.03 9.60
CA LEU A 124 -10.92 -2.10 8.58
C LEU A 124 -10.34 -1.86 7.18
N LEU A 125 -9.64 -0.73 6.96
CA LEU A 125 -9.01 -0.44 5.68
C LEU A 125 -8.02 -1.53 5.30
N GLY A 126 -7.21 -2.04 6.23
CA GLY A 126 -6.31 -3.17 5.96
C GLY A 126 -7.07 -4.40 5.48
N SER A 127 -8.21 -4.74 6.11
CA SER A 127 -9.05 -5.86 5.67
C SER A 127 -9.72 -5.62 4.30
N LEU A 128 -9.83 -4.36 3.90
CA LEU A 128 -10.28 -3.87 2.59
C LEU A 128 -9.11 -3.64 1.61
N GLY A 129 -7.89 -4.11 1.90
CA GLY A 129 -6.72 -4.01 1.03
C GLY A 129 -5.87 -2.75 1.21
N GLY A 130 -6.19 -1.91 2.19
CA GLY A 130 -5.36 -0.78 2.58
C GLY A 130 -3.93 -1.20 2.93
N VAL A 131 -2.98 -0.50 2.33
CA VAL A 131 -1.56 -0.64 2.58
C VAL A 131 -1.10 0.59 3.32
N PHE A 132 -0.52 0.38 4.50
CA PHE A 132 -0.08 1.47 5.33
C PHE A 132 1.41 1.67 5.16
N LEU A 133 1.82 2.93 5.02
CA LEU A 133 3.22 3.27 5.20
C LEU A 133 3.56 2.90 6.66
N PRO A 134 4.65 2.13 6.90
CA PRO A 134 5.12 1.91 8.26
C PRO A 134 5.32 3.29 8.88
N ALA A 135 4.67 3.54 10.03
CA ALA A 135 4.88 4.77 10.75
C ALA A 135 6.39 4.87 10.96
N ARG A 136 7.01 5.94 10.46
CA ARG A 136 8.34 6.35 10.93
C ARG A 136 8.13 6.85 12.35
N THR A 137 7.80 5.94 13.24
CA THR A 137 7.68 6.24 14.64
C THR A 137 9.09 6.59 15.04
N GLU A 138 9.39 7.88 15.11
CA GLU A 138 10.62 8.49 15.63
C GLU A 138 10.89 8.12 17.11
N ARG A 139 10.31 7.03 17.59
CA ARG A 139 10.43 6.52 18.95
C ARG A 139 10.45 5.01 18.88
N THR A 140 11.62 4.43 18.61
CA THR A 140 12.29 3.48 19.53
C THR A 140 13.30 2.60 18.77
N ARG A 141 14.59 2.81 19.12
CA ARG A 141 15.74 1.88 19.04
C ARG A 141 16.41 1.62 17.67
N SER A 142 17.40 2.48 17.42
CA SER A 142 18.53 2.31 16.47
C SER A 142 18.18 2.48 14.98
N GLY A 143 19.02 3.23 14.27
CA GLY A 143 18.89 3.46 12.82
C GLY A 143 18.94 2.19 11.95
N GLN A 144 19.18 1.01 12.54
CA GLN A 144 19.05 -0.27 11.83
C GLN A 144 17.58 -0.69 11.62
N ASP A 145 16.67 -0.40 12.54
CA ASP A 145 15.25 -0.79 12.39
C ASP A 145 14.50 0.13 11.38
N GLU A 146 14.93 1.39 11.22
CA GLU A 146 14.42 2.28 10.16
C GLU A 146 14.86 1.83 8.76
N GLY A 147 16.10 1.35 8.62
CA GLY A 147 16.57 0.76 7.37
C GLY A 147 15.82 -0.53 7.01
N LEU A 148 15.50 -1.35 8.02
CA LEU A 148 14.75 -2.59 7.82
C LEU A 148 13.31 -2.33 7.36
N SER A 149 12.59 -1.38 7.98
CA SER A 149 11.21 -1.09 7.60
C SER A 149 11.11 -0.55 6.17
N GLY A 150 12.03 0.32 5.76
CA GLY A 150 12.15 0.80 4.38
C GLY A 150 12.47 -0.32 3.38
N ALA A 151 13.36 -1.25 3.74
CA ALA A 151 13.69 -2.40 2.89
C ALA A 151 12.52 -3.37 2.73
N VAL A 152 11.79 -3.66 3.82
CA VAL A 152 10.58 -4.51 3.79
C VAL A 152 9.49 -3.86 2.94
N LEU A 153 9.32 -2.55 3.06
CA LEU A 153 8.36 -1.81 2.24
C LEU A 153 8.72 -1.82 0.75
N ALA A 154 10.00 -1.65 0.41
CA ALA A 154 10.46 -1.74 -0.97
C ALA A 154 10.22 -3.14 -1.56
N ALA A 155 10.64 -4.19 -0.85
CA ALA A 155 10.40 -5.58 -1.26
C ALA A 155 8.90 -5.90 -1.38
N TYR A 156 8.08 -5.33 -0.50
CA TYR A 156 6.63 -5.46 -0.57
C TYR A 156 6.05 -4.81 -1.82
N VAL A 157 6.44 -3.57 -2.14
CA VAL A 157 5.97 -2.87 -3.35
C VAL A 157 6.38 -3.63 -4.60
N GLU A 158 7.62 -4.12 -4.65
CA GLU A 158 8.09 -4.98 -5.73
C GLU A 158 7.21 -6.23 -5.89
N GLU A 159 6.87 -6.91 -4.80
CA GLU A 159 6.01 -8.09 -4.82
C GLU A 159 4.57 -7.76 -5.24
N VAL A 160 4.04 -6.61 -4.82
CA VAL A 160 2.71 -6.12 -5.23
C VAL A 160 2.68 -5.86 -6.74
N LEU A 161 3.72 -5.21 -7.28
CA LEU A 161 3.82 -4.93 -8.70
C LEU A 161 4.04 -6.22 -9.51
N LYS A 162 4.88 -7.16 -9.02
CA LYS A 162 5.05 -8.49 -9.64
C LYS A 162 3.76 -9.31 -9.66
N SER A 163 3.01 -9.28 -8.57
CA SER A 163 1.72 -9.96 -8.44
C SER A 163 0.57 -9.25 -9.16
N ARG A 164 0.86 -8.15 -9.87
CA ARG A 164 -0.07 -7.39 -10.73
C ARG A 164 -1.29 -6.88 -9.98
N GLN A 165 -1.13 -6.64 -8.69
CA GLN A 165 -2.22 -6.13 -7.87
C GLN A 165 -2.35 -4.62 -8.09
N PRO A 166 -3.56 -4.10 -8.35
CA PRO A 166 -3.74 -2.68 -8.58
C PRO A 166 -3.35 -1.90 -7.32
N LEU A 167 -2.46 -0.92 -7.48
CA LEU A 167 -2.03 -0.03 -6.41
C LEU A 167 -2.75 1.31 -6.56
N LEU A 168 -3.26 1.89 -5.47
CA LEU A 168 -3.87 3.21 -5.49
C LEU A 168 -3.03 4.17 -4.64
N ILE A 169 -2.50 5.21 -5.27
CA ILE A 169 -1.71 6.27 -4.63
C ILE A 169 -2.50 7.57 -4.63
N PHE A 170 -2.62 8.16 -3.44
CA PHE A 170 -3.20 9.48 -3.26
C PHE A 170 -2.12 10.55 -3.33
N LEU A 171 -2.24 11.45 -4.31
CA LEU A 171 -1.24 12.50 -4.55
C LEU A 171 -1.36 13.68 -3.58
N GLU A 172 -2.57 13.98 -3.11
CA GLU A 172 -2.85 15.13 -2.25
C GLU A 172 -3.16 14.65 -0.82
N GLU A 173 -2.97 15.53 0.17
CA GLU A 173 -3.51 15.33 1.51
C GLU A 173 -4.83 16.11 1.65
N PRO A 174 -5.85 15.50 2.30
CA PRO A 174 -7.13 16.15 2.43
C PRO A 174 -6.96 17.40 3.31
N PHE A 175 -7.66 18.48 2.96
CA PHE A 175 -7.66 19.75 3.73
C PHE A 175 -6.34 20.53 3.81
N SER A 176 -5.28 20.10 3.10
CA SER A 176 -4.00 20.84 3.09
C SER A 176 -4.10 22.18 2.34
N GLY A 177 -5.10 22.35 1.47
CA GLY A 177 -5.32 23.59 0.70
C GLY A 177 -4.20 23.93 -0.29
N THR A 178 -3.17 23.08 -0.38
CA THR A 178 -2.01 23.23 -1.24
C THR A 178 -2.05 22.20 -2.37
N LEU A 179 -1.73 22.64 -3.59
CA LEU A 179 -1.56 21.79 -4.77
C LEU A 179 -0.22 21.03 -4.76
N GLN A 180 0.32 20.73 -3.58
CA GLN A 180 1.61 20.07 -3.44
C GLN A 180 1.43 18.56 -3.27
N LEU A 181 2.32 17.81 -3.92
CA LEU A 181 2.42 16.36 -3.74
C LEU A 181 2.73 16.05 -2.28
N SER A 182 1.86 15.27 -1.64
CA SER A 182 2.02 14.89 -0.24
C SER A 182 3.33 14.13 -0.02
N ALA A 183 3.92 14.28 1.16
CA ALA A 183 5.11 13.51 1.57
C ALA A 183 4.90 11.99 1.38
N PRO A 184 3.79 11.38 1.85
CA PRO A 184 3.58 9.94 1.63
C PRO A 184 3.43 9.59 0.14
N ALA A 185 2.78 10.41 -0.67
CA ALA A 185 2.67 10.14 -2.12
C ALA A 185 4.04 10.07 -2.78
N ARG A 186 4.93 11.00 -2.42
CA ARG A 186 6.31 11.03 -2.93
C ARG A 186 7.08 9.77 -2.54
N GLU A 187 6.89 9.27 -1.32
CA GLU A 187 7.53 8.04 -0.86
C GLU A 187 7.04 6.82 -1.65
N TRP A 188 5.73 6.67 -1.81
CA TRP A 188 5.15 5.58 -2.61
C TRP A 188 5.59 5.62 -4.07
N LEU A 189 5.56 6.80 -4.70
CA LEU A 189 6.02 6.98 -6.08
C LEU A 189 7.52 6.70 -6.22
N ALA A 190 8.33 7.08 -5.24
CA ALA A 190 9.76 6.79 -5.25
C ALA A 190 10.03 5.27 -5.19
N LEU A 191 9.23 4.51 -4.44
CA LEU A 191 9.34 3.05 -4.39
C LEU A 191 8.94 2.40 -5.72
N VAL A 192 7.84 2.85 -6.33
CA VAL A 192 7.42 2.36 -7.66
C VAL A 192 8.48 2.68 -8.71
N TYR A 193 9.02 3.91 -8.70
CA TYR A 193 10.09 4.31 -9.62
C TYR A 193 11.37 3.50 -9.43
N ARG A 194 11.74 3.19 -8.18
CA ARG A 194 12.89 2.30 -7.91
C ARG A 194 12.66 0.90 -8.46
N ALA A 195 11.48 0.32 -8.25
CA ALA A 195 11.15 -1.00 -8.77
C ALA A 195 11.22 -1.08 -10.31
N LEU A 196 10.81 0.00 -11.00
CA LEU A 196 10.98 0.15 -12.45
C LEU A 196 12.45 0.26 -12.85
N ARG A 197 13.19 1.16 -12.22
CA ARG A 197 14.59 1.44 -12.54
C ARG A 197 15.49 0.24 -12.30
N ASP A 198 15.23 -0.51 -11.23
CA ASP A 198 16.01 -1.68 -10.84
C ASP A 198 15.63 -2.92 -11.70
N GLY A 199 14.68 -2.77 -12.64
CA GLY A 199 14.30 -3.80 -13.61
C GLY A 199 13.41 -4.90 -13.03
N THR A 200 12.89 -4.70 -11.83
CA THR A 200 12.02 -5.67 -11.14
C THR A 200 10.69 -5.86 -11.88
N VAL A 201 10.24 -4.81 -12.57
CA VAL A 201 9.04 -4.79 -13.41
C VAL A 201 9.37 -4.06 -14.71
N PRO A 202 9.00 -4.60 -15.88
CA PRO A 202 9.40 -4.04 -17.17
C PRO A 202 8.71 -2.70 -17.49
N ASP A 203 7.45 -2.53 -17.07
CA ASP A 203 6.68 -1.32 -17.30
C ASP A 203 5.56 -1.17 -16.24
N VAL A 204 5.05 0.04 -16.01
CA VAL A 204 3.95 0.31 -15.07
C VAL A 204 2.98 1.28 -15.72
N LEU A 205 1.69 0.95 -15.70
CA LEU A 205 0.66 1.83 -16.22
C LEU A 205 0.12 2.75 -15.13
N LEU A 206 0.36 4.05 -15.30
CA LEU A 206 -0.20 5.09 -14.43
C LEU A 206 -1.58 5.51 -14.94
N VAL A 207 -2.60 5.33 -14.11
CA VAL A 207 -3.99 5.71 -14.42
C VAL A 207 -4.41 6.88 -13.53
N PRO A 208 -4.49 8.11 -14.08
CA PRO A 208 -5.01 9.24 -13.32
C PRO A 208 -6.52 9.08 -13.09
N VAL A 209 -6.97 9.27 -11.84
CA VAL A 209 -8.36 9.22 -11.43
C VAL A 209 -8.72 10.56 -10.78
N GLY A 210 -9.75 11.21 -11.32
CA GLY A 210 -10.32 12.42 -10.74
C GLY A 210 -11.69 12.11 -10.15
N ILE A 211 -11.92 12.53 -8.90
CA ILE A 211 -13.23 12.47 -8.25
C ILE A 211 -13.65 13.90 -7.95
N ALA A 212 -14.84 14.27 -8.41
CA ALA A 212 -15.44 15.57 -8.17
C ALA A 212 -16.70 15.40 -7.33
N TYR A 213 -16.87 16.28 -6.35
CA TYR A 213 -18.04 16.34 -5.49
C TYR A 213 -18.72 17.70 -5.65
N ASP A 214 -20.05 17.70 -5.69
CA ASP A 214 -20.82 18.95 -5.62
C ASP A 214 -20.68 19.59 -4.24
N VAL A 215 -20.72 18.76 -3.19
CA VAL A 215 -20.40 19.13 -1.80
C VAL A 215 -19.55 18.01 -1.22
N ALA A 216 -18.33 18.33 -0.80
CA ALA A 216 -17.44 17.35 -0.19
C ALA A 216 -17.95 16.99 1.22
N PRO A 217 -18.18 15.70 1.52
CA PRO A 217 -18.54 15.22 2.85
C PRO A 217 -17.33 15.03 3.78
#